data_AF-A0A3B9VYV1-F1
#
_entry.id   AF-A0A3B9VYV1-F1
#
_cell.length_a   1.000
_cell.length_b   1.000
_cell.length_c   1.000
_cell.angle_alpha   90.00
_cell.angle_beta   90.00
_cell.angle_gamma   90.00
#
_symmetry.space_group_name_H-M   'P 1'
#
loop_
_entity.id
_entity.type
_entity.pdbx_description
1 polymer ?
#
loop_
_entity_poly.entity_id
_entity_poly.type
_entity_poly.pdbx_seq_one_letter_code
_entity_poly.pdbx_strand_id
1 'polypeptide(L)'
;RRYVAADKVQFSISSLSVTVSTGIGIGYPLTGIIAGLMDFRFAFWFAALFVVTAIIVVFRVVPAGPDERAPRIPFDFRGASLLGLGLGALLLGVSEGPNWGWSSPWTIGAFILA
;
A
#
# COMPACT_ATOMS: atom_id res chain seq x y z
N ARG A 1 9.47 -2.63 24.90
CA ARG A 1 9.00 -3.34 26.12
C ARG A 1 7.48 -3.40 26.29
N ARG A 2 6.65 -2.51 25.68
CA ARG A 2 5.18 -2.56 25.81
C ARG A 2 4.48 -3.77 25.14
N TYR A 3 5.04 -4.29 24.04
CA TYR A 3 4.43 -5.39 23.27
C TYR A 3 5.33 -6.63 23.10
N VAL A 4 6.66 -6.46 23.25
CA VAL A 4 7.66 -7.52 23.09
C VAL A 4 8.76 -7.35 24.16
N ALA A 5 9.19 -8.48 24.75
CA ALA A 5 10.28 -8.54 25.73
C ALA A 5 11.63 -8.18 25.09
N ALA A 6 12.55 -7.59 25.85
CA ALA A 6 13.77 -6.97 25.32
C ALA A 6 14.68 -7.97 24.58
N ASP A 7 14.74 -9.19 25.07
CA ASP A 7 15.44 -10.35 24.49
C ASP A 7 14.85 -10.81 23.14
N LYS A 8 13.57 -10.52 22.87
CA LYS A 8 12.87 -10.92 21.63
C LYS A 8 12.78 -9.84 20.57
N VAL A 9 13.23 -8.61 20.87
CA VAL A 9 13.13 -7.47 19.93
C VAL A 9 13.95 -7.72 18.67
N GLN A 10 15.21 -8.15 18.82
CA GLN A 10 16.08 -8.41 17.67
C GLN A 10 15.51 -9.49 16.75
N PHE A 11 15.02 -10.59 17.33
CA PHE A 11 14.37 -11.66 16.57
C PHE A 11 13.10 -11.15 15.86
N SER A 12 12.26 -10.37 16.54
CA SER A 12 11.04 -9.81 15.94
C SER A 12 11.35 -8.89 14.76
N ILE A 13 12.31 -7.98 14.91
CA ILE A 13 12.75 -7.10 13.81
C ILE A 13 13.28 -7.94 12.65
N SER A 14 14.11 -8.95 12.93
CA SER A 14 14.65 -9.83 11.89
C SER A 14 13.55 -10.57 11.13
N SER A 15 12.50 -11.04 11.83
CA SER A 15 11.38 -11.74 11.22
C SER A 15 10.56 -10.82 10.30
N LEU A 16 10.36 -9.55 10.69
CA LEU A 16 9.71 -8.55 9.86
C LEU A 16 10.52 -8.27 8.60
N SER A 17 11.85 -8.12 8.73
CA SER A 17 12.73 -7.91 7.59
C SER A 17 12.69 -9.09 6.62
N VAL A 18 12.78 -10.33 7.12
CA VAL A 18 12.66 -11.53 6.28
C VAL A 18 11.32 -11.55 5.57
N THR A 19 10.22 -11.27 6.27
CA THR A 19 8.88 -11.23 5.68
C THR A 19 8.79 -10.20 4.55
N VAL A 20 9.34 -9.01 4.74
CA VAL A 20 9.39 -7.95 3.72
C VAL A 20 10.22 -8.39 2.52
N SER A 21 11.43 -8.91 2.74
CA SER A 21 12.30 -9.38 1.66
C SER A 21 11.68 -10.53 0.87
N THR A 22 11.04 -11.49 1.54
CA THR A 22 10.31 -12.58 0.90
C THR A 22 9.13 -12.06 0.09
N GLY A 23 8.36 -11.11 0.64
CA GLY A 23 7.24 -10.49 -0.07
C GLY A 23 7.68 -9.79 -1.35
N ILE A 24 8.77 -9.02 -1.31
CA ILE A 24 9.35 -8.36 -2.49
C ILE A 24 9.86 -9.40 -3.48
N GLY A 25 10.59 -10.41 -3.00
CA GLY A 25 11.17 -11.47 -3.84
C GLY A 25 10.13 -12.31 -4.59
N ILE A 26 8.98 -12.60 -3.96
CA ILE A 26 7.87 -13.33 -4.58
C ILE A 26 7.00 -12.38 -5.42
N GLY A 27 6.79 -11.15 -4.95
CA GLY A 27 5.88 -10.19 -5.55
C GLY A 27 6.25 -9.81 -6.98
N TYR A 28 7.53 -9.58 -7.27
CA TYR A 28 7.95 -9.18 -8.63
C TYR A 28 7.77 -10.28 -9.68
N PRO A 29 8.25 -11.52 -9.50
CA PRO A 29 7.99 -12.59 -10.45
C PRO A 29 6.51 -12.88 -10.62
N LEU A 30 5.74 -12.88 -9.53
CA LEU A 30 4.30 -13.13 -9.58
C LEU A 30 3.57 -12.05 -10.39
N THR A 31 3.90 -10.78 -10.18
CA THR A 31 3.39 -9.65 -10.96
C THR A 31 3.71 -9.84 -12.45
N GLY A 32 4.96 -10.21 -12.77
CA GLY A 32 5.38 -10.47 -14.15
C GLY A 32 4.61 -11.61 -14.81
N ILE A 33 4.40 -12.72 -14.10
CA ILE A 33 3.62 -13.86 -14.60
C ILE A 33 2.18 -13.46 -14.86
N ILE A 34 1.53 -12.77 -13.92
CA ILE A 34 0.14 -12.32 -14.08
C ILE A 34 0.01 -11.36 -15.27
N ALA A 35 0.91 -10.37 -15.35
CA ALA A 35 0.89 -9.39 -16.44
C ALA A 35 1.15 -10.05 -17.80
N GLY A 36 2.07 -11.02 -17.86
CA GLY A 36 2.39 -11.74 -19.09
C GLY A 36 1.29 -12.69 -19.57
N LEU A 37 0.49 -13.27 -18.65
CA LEU A 37 -0.58 -14.21 -19.01
C LEU A 37 -1.94 -13.52 -19.23
N MET A 38 -2.25 -12.46 -18.49
CA MET A 38 -3.62 -11.91 -18.42
C MET A 38 -3.74 -10.42 -18.74
N ASP A 39 -2.64 -9.65 -18.79
CA ASP A 39 -2.53 -8.17 -18.86
C ASP A 39 -2.09 -7.53 -17.51
N PHE A 40 -1.33 -6.43 -17.58
CA PHE A 40 -0.84 -5.67 -16.43
C PHE A 40 -1.96 -5.23 -15.48
N ARG A 41 -3.16 -4.95 -15.99
CA ARG A 41 -4.32 -4.53 -15.20
C ARG A 41 -4.69 -5.59 -14.15
N PHE A 42 -4.54 -6.87 -14.48
CA PHE A 42 -4.82 -7.96 -13.54
C PHE A 42 -3.78 -8.04 -12.42
N ALA A 43 -2.53 -7.66 -12.68
CA ALA A 43 -1.52 -7.62 -11.64
C ALA A 43 -1.84 -6.54 -10.59
N PHE A 44 -2.35 -5.39 -11.01
CA PHE A 44 -2.85 -4.35 -10.11
C PHE A 44 -4.08 -4.81 -9.32
N TRP A 45 -5.06 -5.45 -9.97
CA TRP A 45 -6.23 -6.01 -9.27
C TRP A 45 -5.85 -7.10 -8.26
N PHE A 46 -4.88 -7.95 -8.60
CA PHE A 46 -4.35 -8.94 -7.69
C PHE A 46 -3.71 -8.28 -6.45
N ALA A 47 -2.87 -7.26 -6.65
CA ALA A 47 -2.27 -6.51 -5.55
C ALA A 47 -3.34 -5.84 -4.66
N ALA A 48 -4.38 -5.24 -5.28
CA ALA A 48 -5.50 -4.65 -4.55
C ALA A 48 -6.25 -5.70 -3.71
N LEU A 49 -6.56 -6.85 -4.30
CA LEU A 49 -7.20 -7.96 -3.58
C LEU A 49 -6.32 -8.46 -2.42
N PHE A 50 -5.03 -8.62 -2.65
CA PHE A 50 -4.08 -9.04 -1.62
C PHE A 50 -4.06 -8.07 -0.43
N VAL A 51 -4.01 -6.75 -0.69
CA VAL A 51 -4.10 -5.73 0.37
C VAL A 51 -5.43 -5.81 1.13
N VAL A 52 -6.55 -5.98 0.43
CA VAL A 52 -7.87 -6.16 1.09
C VAL A 52 -7.87 -7.40 1.99
N THR A 53 -7.31 -8.53 1.53
CA THR A 53 -7.20 -9.73 2.37
C THR A 53 -6.33 -9.51 3.60
N ALA A 54 -5.22 -8.77 3.47
CA ALA A 54 -4.37 -8.42 4.60
C ALA A 54 -5.11 -7.55 5.63
N ILE A 55 -5.89 -6.56 5.18
CA ILE A 55 -6.73 -5.73 6.05
C ILE A 55 -7.73 -6.61 6.82
N ILE A 56 -8.42 -7.54 6.12
CA ILE A 56 -9.36 -8.46 6.75
C ILE A 56 -8.67 -9.33 7.80
N VAL A 57 -7.50 -9.90 7.47
CA VAL A 57 -6.73 -10.73 8.40
C VAL A 57 -6.30 -9.93 9.62
N VAL A 58 -5.78 -8.72 9.44
CA VAL A 58 -5.38 -7.85 10.55
C VAL A 58 -6.58 -7.55 11.45
N PHE A 59 -7.72 -7.16 10.87
CA PHE A 59 -8.92 -6.84 11.62
C PHE A 59 -9.50 -8.03 12.42
N ARG A 60 -9.28 -9.26 11.94
CA ARG A 60 -9.80 -10.48 12.58
C ARG A 60 -8.83 -11.14 13.57
N VAL A 61 -7.54 -11.10 13.27
CA VAL A 61 -6.51 -11.89 13.97
C VAL A 61 -5.71 -11.05 14.94
N VAL A 62 -5.50 -9.77 14.66
CA VAL A 62 -4.69 -8.91 15.55
C VAL A 62 -5.58 -8.44 16.70
N PRO A 63 -5.29 -8.83 17.96
CA PRO A 63 -6.06 -8.38 19.10
C PRO A 63 -5.85 -6.88 19.34
N ALA A 64 -6.84 -6.23 19.95
CA ALA A 64 -6.65 -4.88 20.48
C ALA A 64 -5.45 -4.91 21.44
N GLY A 65 -4.48 -4.01 21.22
CA GLY A 65 -3.22 -4.04 21.94
C GLY A 65 -3.38 -3.92 23.47
N PRO A 66 -2.47 -4.48 24.28
CA PRO A 66 -2.50 -4.46 25.75
C PRO A 66 -2.52 -3.09 26.42
N ASP A 67 -2.25 -2.00 25.69
CA ASP A 67 -2.20 -0.66 26.28
C ASP A 67 -3.61 -0.04 26.27
N GLU A 68 -4.33 -0.20 27.37
CA GLU A 68 -5.65 0.41 27.60
C GLU A 68 -5.61 1.94 27.50
N ARG A 69 -4.43 2.55 27.67
CA ARG A 69 -4.22 4.00 27.57
C ARG A 69 -3.78 4.44 26.18
N ALA A 70 -3.63 3.53 25.22
CA ALA A 70 -3.32 3.91 23.85
C ALA A 70 -4.45 4.81 23.32
N PRO A 71 -4.11 5.98 22.74
CA PRO A 71 -5.10 6.84 22.10
C PRO A 71 -5.85 6.04 21.05
N ARG A 72 -7.17 5.84 21.26
CA ARG A 72 -8.07 5.26 20.25
C ARG A 72 -8.39 6.33 19.21
N ILE A 73 -7.35 6.75 18.49
CA ILE A 73 -7.50 7.72 17.41
C ILE A 73 -8.25 7.00 16.29
N PRO A 74 -9.38 7.53 15.80
CA PRO A 74 -10.05 6.96 14.65
C PRO A 74 -9.11 6.97 13.45
N PHE A 75 -9.27 5.99 12.57
CA PHE A 75 -8.51 5.96 11.32
C PHE A 75 -8.72 7.26 10.54
N ASP A 76 -7.63 7.86 10.05
CA ASP A 76 -7.68 9.10 9.27
C ASP A 76 -8.12 8.83 7.84
N PHE A 77 -9.43 8.67 7.65
CA PHE A 77 -10.01 8.50 6.33
C PHE A 77 -9.76 9.69 5.41
N ARG A 78 -9.64 10.90 5.97
CA ARG A 78 -9.44 12.12 5.18
C ARG A 78 -8.03 12.18 4.63
N GLY A 79 -7.02 12.02 5.49
CA GLY A 79 -5.63 11.96 5.07
C GLY A 79 -5.36 10.79 4.12
N ALA A 80 -5.92 9.60 4.40
CA ALA A 80 -5.79 8.45 3.50
C ALA A 80 -6.40 8.72 2.11
N SER A 81 -7.59 9.34 2.05
CA SER A 81 -8.24 9.68 0.79
C SER A 81 -7.48 10.77 0.03
N LEU A 82 -6.99 11.80 0.75
CA LEU A 82 -6.23 12.89 0.17
C LEU A 82 -4.91 12.39 -0.42
N LEU A 83 -4.17 11.55 0.31
CA LEU A 83 -2.94 10.93 -0.19
C LEU A 83 -3.20 9.98 -1.35
N GLY A 84 -4.25 9.15 -1.28
CA GLY A 84 -4.59 8.21 -2.33
C GLY A 84 -4.98 8.90 -3.63
N LEU A 85 -5.87 9.90 -3.54
CA LEU A 85 -6.31 10.68 -4.69
C LEU A 85 -5.20 11.55 -5.26
N GLY A 86 -4.44 12.23 -4.40
CA GLY A 86 -3.34 13.10 -4.85
C GLY A 86 -2.24 12.30 -5.54
N LEU A 87 -1.82 11.17 -4.95
CA LEU A 87 -0.85 10.29 -5.58
C LEU A 87 -1.38 9.69 -6.90
N GLY A 88 -2.64 9.26 -6.93
CA GLY A 88 -3.26 8.75 -8.15
C GLY A 88 -3.33 9.80 -9.26
N ALA A 89 -3.70 11.03 -8.93
CA ALA A 89 -3.75 12.16 -9.85
C ALA A 89 -2.35 12.53 -10.36
N LEU A 90 -1.35 12.54 -9.47
CA LEU A 90 0.05 12.79 -9.84
C LEU A 90 0.54 11.75 -10.85
N LEU A 91 0.31 10.46 -10.55
CA LEU A 91 0.70 9.37 -11.45
C LEU A 91 -0.02 9.46 -12.78
N LEU A 92 -1.32 9.76 -12.78
CA LEU A 92 -2.10 9.93 -14.00
C LEU A 92 -1.55 11.08 -14.86
N GLY A 93 -1.27 12.25 -14.27
CA GLY A 93 -0.70 13.39 -14.97
C GLY A 93 0.68 13.10 -15.56
N VAL A 94 1.53 12.37 -14.84
CA VAL A 94 2.86 11.97 -15.35
C VAL A 94 2.76 10.88 -16.42
N SER A 95 1.88 9.89 -16.26
CA SER A 95 1.73 8.77 -17.20
C SER A 95 1.05 9.18 -18.50
N GLU A 96 0.00 9.99 -18.45
CA GLU A 96 -0.77 10.40 -19.62
C GLU A 96 -0.35 11.77 -20.17
N GLY A 97 0.51 12.51 -19.47
CA GLY A 97 1.08 13.78 -19.95
C GLY A 97 1.64 13.72 -21.39
N PRO A 98 2.40 12.67 -21.77
CA PRO A 98 2.84 12.48 -23.16
C PRO A 98 1.71 12.24 -24.17
N ASN A 99 0.60 11.61 -23.76
CA ASN A 99 -0.51 11.25 -24.64
C ASN A 99 -1.52 12.41 -24.79
N TRP A 100 -1.88 13.07 -23.68
CA TRP A 100 -2.82 14.19 -23.67
C TRP A 100 -2.14 15.52 -24.03
N GLY A 101 -0.83 15.61 -23.85
CA GLY A 101 -0.05 16.84 -23.94
C GLY A 101 0.09 17.51 -22.58
N TRP A 102 1.30 17.97 -22.27
CA TRP A 102 1.64 18.59 -20.98
C TRP A 102 0.88 19.89 -20.69
N SER A 103 0.51 20.63 -21.74
CA SER A 103 -0.28 21.87 -21.65
C SER A 103 -1.79 21.63 -21.71
N SER A 104 -2.25 20.38 -21.81
CA SER A 104 -3.68 20.10 -21.89
C SER A 104 -4.38 20.38 -20.56
N PRO A 105 -5.67 20.80 -20.58
CA PRO A 105 -6.45 21.00 -19.35
C PRO A 105 -6.51 19.75 -18.47
N TRP A 106 -6.48 18.56 -19.07
CA TRP A 106 -6.53 17.28 -18.35
C TRP A 106 -5.25 17.02 -17.54
N THR A 107 -4.09 17.21 -18.15
CA THR A 107 -2.79 17.03 -17.47
C THR A 107 -2.60 18.07 -16.37
N ILE A 108 -2.93 19.33 -16.65
CA ILE A 108 -2.85 20.42 -15.66
C ILE A 108 -3.83 20.18 -14.52
N GLY A 109 -5.07 19.77 -14.82
CA GLY A 109 -6.06 19.43 -13.81
C GLY A 109 -5.62 18.28 -12.90
N ALA A 110 -4.95 17.26 -13.45
CA ALA A 110 -4.38 16.17 -12.67
C ALA A 110 -3.29 16.66 -11.70
N PHE A 111 -2.41 17.58 -12.12
CA PHE A 111 -1.40 18.17 -11.25
C PHE A 111 -1.93 19.16 -10.22
N ILE A 112 -3.05 19.84 -10.50
CA ILE A 112 -3.72 20.71 -9.52
C ILE A 112 -4.45 19.89 -8.45
N LEU A 113 -4.98 18.72 -8.84
CA LEU A 113 -5.63 17.79 -7.92
C LEU A 113 -4.62 17.03 -7.03
N ALA A 114 -3.40 16.82 -7.54
CA ALA A 114 -2.29 16.19 -6.85
C ALA A 114 -1.71 17.05 -5.72
#